data_AF-A0A699YFB3-F1
#
_entry.id   AF-A0A699YFB3-F1
#
_cell.length_a   1.000
_cell.length_b   1.000
_cell.length_c   1.000
_cell.angle_alpha   90.00
_cell.angle_beta   90.00
_cell.angle_gamma   90.00
#
_symmetry.space_group_name_H-M   'P 1'
#
loop_
_entity.id
_entity.type
_entity.pdbx_description
1 polymer ?
#
loop_
_entity_poly.entity_id
_entity_poly.type
_entity_poly.pdbx_seq_one_letter_code
_entity_poly.pdbx_strand_id
1 'polypeptide(L)'
;PSALLLPRHVAVAVQALEGRFQFLWGIYRSHSLSEDEIVFPALESKQALRNVSHAYTLDHQQEEQLFLDLEKVIDVLRRFTGSLAQLHSHALAVRRMCAAVRASLETHIRAEESELWPLFTEHFSTEEQQYLVGVIIGRTGAQVLQTLLPWIAESFCVEEKEQMLGSLRQATKNTMFDQ
;
A
#
# COMPACT_ATOMS: atom_id res chain seq x y z
N PRO A 1 -42.21 6.14 5.90
CA PRO A 1 -41.43 5.84 4.68
C PRO A 1 -40.58 4.59 4.91
N SER A 2 -40.96 3.49 4.26
CA SER A 2 -40.25 2.20 4.37
C SER A 2 -38.81 2.38 3.91
N ALA A 3 -37.85 2.10 4.79
CA ALA A 3 -36.44 2.12 4.43
C ALA A 3 -36.21 1.10 3.30
N LEU A 4 -35.80 1.59 2.12
CA LEU A 4 -35.46 0.73 1.00
C LEU A 4 -34.07 0.13 1.27
N LEU A 5 -33.99 -1.20 1.25
CA LEU A 5 -32.72 -1.91 1.16
C LEU A 5 -32.01 -1.50 -0.14
N LEU A 6 -30.68 -1.49 -0.13
CA LEU A 6 -29.90 -1.23 -1.32
C LEU A 6 -30.31 -2.20 -2.45
N PRO A 7 -30.52 -1.70 -3.69
CA PRO A 7 -30.70 -2.59 -4.83
C PRO A 7 -29.53 -3.57 -4.92
N ARG A 8 -29.81 -4.83 -5.28
CA ARG A 8 -28.80 -5.92 -5.27
C ARG A 8 -27.50 -5.55 -6.00
N HIS A 9 -27.58 -4.87 -7.14
CA HIS A 9 -26.40 -4.43 -7.89
C HIS A 9 -25.55 -3.39 -7.14
N VAL A 10 -26.20 -2.48 -6.38
CA VAL A 10 -25.49 -1.51 -5.53
C VAL A 10 -24.81 -2.22 -4.37
N ALA A 11 -25.50 -3.16 -3.71
CA ALA A 11 -24.90 -3.95 -2.62
C ALA A 11 -23.65 -4.72 -3.07
N VAL A 12 -23.70 -5.37 -4.26
CA VAL A 12 -22.55 -6.04 -4.86
C VAL A 12 -21.41 -5.06 -5.16
N ALA A 13 -21.72 -3.87 -5.69
CA ALA A 13 -20.72 -2.86 -5.98
C ALA A 13 -20.03 -2.34 -4.70
N VAL A 14 -20.79 -2.14 -3.61
CA VAL A 14 -20.24 -1.72 -2.31
C VAL A 14 -19.36 -2.81 -1.71
N GLN A 15 -19.76 -4.07 -1.80
CA GLN A 15 -18.92 -5.21 -1.37
C GLN A 15 -17.61 -5.29 -2.16
N ALA A 16 -17.67 -5.10 -3.49
CA ALA A 16 -16.48 -5.09 -4.34
C ALA A 16 -15.57 -3.88 -4.09
N LEU A 17 -16.13 -2.74 -3.65
CA LEU A 17 -15.36 -1.58 -3.21
C LEU A 17 -14.65 -1.87 -1.88
N GLU A 18 -15.35 -2.42 -0.90
CA GLU A 18 -14.80 -2.78 0.41
C GLU A 18 -13.63 -3.76 0.27
N GLY A 19 -13.79 -4.81 -0.55
CA GLY A 19 -12.70 -5.76 -0.81
C GLY A 19 -11.46 -5.10 -1.41
N ARG A 20 -11.64 -4.17 -2.37
CA ARG A 20 -10.53 -3.41 -2.97
C ARG A 20 -9.88 -2.44 -1.98
N PHE A 21 -10.69 -1.80 -1.13
CA PHE A 21 -10.19 -0.93 -0.06
C PHE A 21 -9.33 -1.73 0.93
N GLN A 22 -9.83 -2.85 1.45
CA GLN A 22 -9.09 -3.67 2.42
C GLN A 22 -7.78 -4.20 1.84
N PHE A 23 -7.78 -4.57 0.55
CA PHE A 23 -6.57 -4.96 -0.15
C PHE A 23 -5.55 -3.82 -0.22
N LEU A 24 -5.94 -2.65 -0.73
CA LEU A 24 -5.06 -1.48 -0.81
C LEU A 24 -4.56 -1.05 0.58
N TRP A 25 -5.43 -1.06 1.58
CA TRP A 25 -5.09 -0.72 2.95
C TRP A 25 -4.09 -1.70 3.58
N GLY A 26 -4.21 -2.99 3.26
CA GLY A 26 -3.23 -4.00 3.64
C GLY A 26 -1.86 -3.76 3.02
N ILE A 27 -1.81 -3.42 1.73
CA ILE A 27 -0.56 -3.11 1.01
C ILE A 27 0.10 -1.88 1.63
N TYR A 28 -0.66 -0.78 1.74
CA TYR A 28 -0.15 0.48 2.26
C TYR A 28 0.47 0.30 3.65
N ARG A 29 -0.25 -0.34 4.59
CA ARG A 29 0.29 -0.60 5.94
C ARG A 29 1.55 -1.44 5.92
N SER A 30 1.63 -2.44 5.04
CA SER A 30 2.83 -3.26 4.92
C SER A 30 4.02 -2.47 4.38
N HIS A 31 3.76 -1.53 3.46
CA HIS A 31 4.76 -0.63 2.88
C HIS A 31 5.28 0.34 3.93
N SER A 32 4.41 1.16 4.53
CA SER A 32 4.82 2.17 5.51
C SER A 32 5.51 1.57 6.75
N LEU A 33 5.04 0.40 7.24
CA LEU A 33 5.73 -0.33 8.30
C LEU A 33 7.11 -0.84 7.88
N SER A 34 7.26 -1.28 6.63
CA SER A 34 8.57 -1.71 6.12
C SER A 34 9.52 -0.52 5.99
N GLU A 35 9.02 0.65 5.57
CA GLU A 35 9.82 1.86 5.58
C GLU A 35 10.31 2.21 6.99
N ASP A 36 9.36 2.36 7.92
CA ASP A 36 9.62 2.83 9.28
C ASP A 36 10.53 1.87 10.07
N GLU A 37 10.36 0.56 9.92
CA GLU A 37 11.10 -0.43 10.71
C GLU A 37 12.40 -0.93 10.05
N ILE A 38 12.55 -0.77 8.73
CA ILE A 38 13.65 -1.40 7.97
C ILE A 38 14.39 -0.38 7.12
N VAL A 39 13.69 0.33 6.23
CA VAL A 39 14.32 1.24 5.24
C VAL A 39 14.95 2.45 5.94
N PHE A 40 14.19 3.19 6.74
CA PHE A 40 14.70 4.39 7.39
C PHE A 40 15.83 4.09 8.36
N PRO A 41 15.74 3.06 9.25
CA PRO A 41 16.87 2.69 10.09
C PRO A 41 18.12 2.29 9.29
N ALA A 42 17.96 1.61 8.15
CA ALA A 42 19.08 1.26 7.29
C ALA A 42 19.76 2.52 6.71
N LEU A 43 18.98 3.46 6.17
CA LEU A 43 19.49 4.70 5.61
C LEU A 43 20.16 5.60 6.66
N GLU A 44 19.58 5.67 7.87
CA GLU A 44 20.18 6.38 9.00
C GLU A 44 21.51 5.76 9.44
N SER A 45 21.63 4.43 9.40
CA SER A 45 22.87 3.72 9.75
C SER A 45 24.04 4.07 8.82
N LYS A 46 23.74 4.42 7.56
CA LYS A 46 24.73 4.92 6.58
C LYS A 46 25.01 6.41 6.72
N GLN A 47 24.36 7.09 7.68
CA GLN A 47 24.34 8.55 7.84
C GLN A 47 23.83 9.30 6.60
N ALA A 48 23.11 8.60 5.72
CA ALA A 48 22.57 9.13 4.46
C ALA A 48 21.34 10.00 4.69
N LEU A 49 20.55 9.67 5.71
CA LEU A 49 19.42 10.48 6.17
C LEU A 49 19.65 10.92 7.60
N ARG A 50 19.69 12.23 7.85
CA ARG A 50 19.59 12.79 9.19
C ARG A 50 18.33 13.62 9.27
N ASN A 51 17.41 13.24 10.14
CA ASN A 51 16.15 13.94 10.43
C ASN A 51 15.08 13.94 9.31
N VAL A 52 15.28 13.19 8.23
CA VAL A 52 14.31 13.08 7.12
C VAL A 52 13.30 11.95 7.38
N SER A 53 13.76 10.84 7.96
CA SER A 53 12.93 9.70 8.38
C SER A 53 11.70 10.10 9.19
N HIS A 54 11.86 11.03 10.14
CA HIS A 54 10.76 11.50 10.98
C HIS A 54 9.66 12.22 10.20
N ALA A 55 10.01 12.95 9.12
CA ALA A 55 9.02 13.61 8.27
C ALA A 55 8.17 12.56 7.53
N TYR A 56 8.80 11.55 6.95
CA TYR A 56 8.10 10.45 6.28
C TYR A 56 7.21 9.66 7.26
N THR A 57 7.68 9.37 8.48
CA THR A 57 6.84 8.73 9.51
C THR A 57 5.62 9.58 9.88
N LEU A 58 5.74 10.92 9.90
CA LEU A 58 4.58 11.80 10.12
C LEU A 58 3.62 11.80 8.93
N ASP A 59 4.13 11.71 7.71
CA ASP A 59 3.31 11.56 6.51
C ASP A 59 2.55 10.23 6.55
N HIS A 60 3.19 9.13 6.97
CA HIS A 60 2.52 7.84 7.16
C HIS A 60 1.33 7.93 8.13
N GLN A 61 1.48 8.64 9.24
CA GLN A 61 0.40 8.83 10.21
C GLN A 61 -0.79 9.62 9.64
N GLN A 62 -0.52 10.63 8.81
CA GLN A 62 -1.56 11.42 8.15
C GLN A 62 -2.31 10.59 7.10
N GLU A 63 -1.58 9.79 6.34
CA GLU A 63 -2.15 8.88 5.34
C GLU A 63 -2.95 7.75 5.97
N GLU A 64 -2.47 7.14 7.05
CA GLU A 64 -3.24 6.20 7.85
C GLU A 64 -4.58 6.81 8.28
N GLN A 65 -4.58 8.06 8.73
CA GLN A 65 -5.81 8.76 9.08
C GLN A 65 -6.77 8.92 7.88
N LEU A 66 -6.25 9.19 6.67
CA LEU A 66 -7.07 9.25 5.44
C LEU A 66 -7.72 7.89 5.13
N PHE A 67 -6.98 6.79 5.30
CA PHE A 67 -7.52 5.44 5.11
C PHE A 67 -8.57 5.08 6.15
N LEU A 68 -8.33 5.38 7.43
CA LEU A 68 -9.30 5.16 8.50
C LEU A 68 -10.59 5.95 8.27
N ASP A 69 -10.49 7.19 7.79
CA ASP A 69 -11.67 7.98 7.47
C ASP A 69 -12.40 7.44 6.23
N LEU A 70 -11.67 6.92 5.23
CA LEU A 70 -12.28 6.27 4.06
C LEU A 70 -13.03 5.00 4.48
N GLU A 71 -12.46 4.20 5.38
CA GLU A 71 -13.10 3.01 5.95
C GLU A 71 -14.45 3.37 6.59
N LYS A 72 -14.49 4.43 7.40
CA LYS A 72 -15.73 4.91 8.05
C LYS A 72 -16.80 5.25 7.01
N VAL A 73 -16.43 5.93 5.93
CA VAL A 73 -17.40 6.30 4.88
C VAL A 73 -17.89 5.08 4.09
N ILE A 74 -17.01 4.10 3.83
CA ILE A 74 -17.39 2.82 3.21
C ILE A 74 -18.33 2.03 4.13
N ASP A 75 -18.07 1.98 5.43
CA ASP A 75 -18.92 1.26 6.39
C ASP A 75 -20.32 1.91 6.51
N VAL A 76 -20.40 3.23 6.47
CA VAL A 76 -21.67 3.97 6.38
C VAL A 76 -22.43 3.57 5.11
N LEU A 77 -21.75 3.50 3.96
CA LEU A 77 -22.36 3.12 2.69
C LEU A 77 -22.83 1.65 2.69
N ARG A 78 -22.07 0.75 3.32
CA ARG A 78 -22.39 -0.68 3.43
C ARG A 78 -23.64 -0.95 4.25
N ARG A 79 -23.83 -0.21 5.34
CA ARG A 79 -24.99 -0.33 6.23
C ARG A 79 -26.14 0.59 5.85
N PHE A 80 -26.01 1.30 4.72
CA PHE A 80 -26.92 2.38 4.36
C PHE A 80 -28.34 1.87 4.11
N THR A 81 -29.29 2.49 4.81
CA THR A 81 -30.72 2.40 4.53
C THR A 81 -31.28 3.80 4.48
N GLY A 82 -31.91 4.21 3.38
CA GLY A 82 -32.41 5.58 3.26
C GLY A 82 -32.81 5.96 1.84
N SER A 83 -32.86 7.27 1.60
CA SER A 83 -33.27 7.81 0.29
C SER A 83 -32.15 7.72 -0.76
N LEU A 84 -32.53 7.74 -2.03
CA LEU A 84 -31.60 7.80 -3.16
C LEU A 84 -30.67 9.03 -3.09
N ALA A 85 -31.19 10.18 -2.63
CA ALA A 85 -30.41 11.41 -2.50
C ALA A 85 -29.29 11.27 -1.46
N GLN A 86 -29.57 10.64 -0.32
CA GLN A 86 -28.57 10.34 0.71
C GLN A 86 -27.55 9.31 0.22
N LEU A 87 -28.00 8.24 -0.47
CA LEU A 87 -27.10 7.26 -1.09
C LEU A 87 -26.12 7.95 -2.05
N HIS A 88 -26.62 8.85 -2.90
CA HIS A 88 -25.79 9.63 -3.82
C HIS A 88 -24.76 10.48 -3.07
N SER A 89 -25.16 11.16 -2.00
CA SER A 89 -24.25 11.95 -1.16
C SER A 89 -23.13 11.11 -0.55
N HIS A 90 -23.43 9.93 -0.01
CA HIS A 90 -22.43 9.01 0.53
C HIS A 90 -21.48 8.47 -0.56
N ALA A 91 -22.00 8.12 -1.73
CA ALA A 91 -21.18 7.72 -2.87
C ALA A 91 -20.22 8.84 -3.33
N LEU A 92 -20.68 10.09 -3.32
CA LEU A 92 -19.82 11.25 -3.59
C LEU A 92 -18.74 11.44 -2.52
N ALA A 93 -19.06 11.18 -1.25
CA ALA A 93 -18.08 11.23 -0.17
C ALA A 93 -16.98 10.18 -0.37
N VAL A 94 -17.34 8.91 -0.62
CA VAL A 94 -16.38 7.86 -0.97
C VAL A 94 -15.49 8.31 -2.12
N ARG A 95 -16.09 8.82 -3.21
CA ARG A 95 -15.32 9.25 -4.39
C ARG A 95 -14.30 10.35 -4.07
N ARG A 96 -14.69 11.36 -3.27
CA ARG A 96 -13.77 12.42 -2.84
C ARG A 96 -12.63 11.87 -1.99
N MET A 97 -12.94 10.96 -1.08
CA MET A 97 -11.94 10.35 -0.21
C MET A 97 -10.97 9.43 -0.97
N CYS A 98 -11.45 8.63 -1.91
CA CYS A 98 -10.56 7.86 -2.79
C CYS A 98 -9.64 8.77 -3.60
N ALA A 99 -10.13 9.92 -4.07
CA ALA A 99 -9.30 10.90 -4.77
C ALA A 99 -8.24 11.52 -3.86
N ALA A 100 -8.58 11.80 -2.59
CA ALA A 100 -7.64 12.32 -1.60
C ALA A 100 -6.55 11.30 -1.25
N VAL A 101 -6.93 10.05 -0.96
CA VAL A 101 -5.97 8.95 -0.71
C VAL A 101 -5.04 8.79 -1.91
N ARG A 102 -5.59 8.73 -3.13
CA ARG A 102 -4.77 8.60 -4.34
C ARG A 102 -3.77 9.76 -4.48
N ALA A 103 -4.22 11.01 -4.32
CA ALA A 103 -3.35 12.18 -4.47
C ALA A 103 -2.23 12.22 -3.40
N SER A 104 -2.53 11.78 -2.17
CA SER A 104 -1.52 11.64 -1.11
C SER A 104 -0.46 10.61 -1.50
N LEU A 105 -0.89 9.39 -1.83
CA LEU A 105 0.03 8.31 -2.20
C LEU A 105 0.86 8.64 -3.44
N GLU A 106 0.29 9.28 -4.45
CA GLU A 106 1.02 9.74 -5.65
C GLU A 106 2.11 10.77 -5.31
N THR A 107 1.91 11.57 -4.27
CA THR A 107 2.89 12.55 -3.80
C THR A 107 3.96 11.87 -2.95
N HIS A 108 3.53 11.02 -2.02
CA HIS A 108 4.38 10.23 -1.14
C HIS A 108 5.37 9.37 -1.93
N ILE A 109 4.86 8.47 -2.77
CA ILE A 109 5.69 7.53 -3.55
C ILE A 109 6.65 8.29 -4.46
N ARG A 110 6.20 9.40 -5.06
CA ARG A 110 7.07 10.22 -5.93
C ARG A 110 8.21 10.87 -5.14
N ALA A 111 7.94 11.32 -3.91
CA ALA A 111 8.99 11.85 -3.04
C ALA A 111 10.01 10.76 -2.73
N GLU A 112 9.56 9.58 -2.31
CA GLU A 112 10.43 8.43 -2.02
C GLU A 112 11.29 8.00 -3.21
N GLU A 113 10.69 7.87 -4.39
CA GLU A 113 11.39 7.52 -5.63
C GLU A 113 12.49 8.54 -5.97
N SER A 114 12.22 9.83 -5.73
CA SER A 114 13.14 10.91 -6.07
C SER A 114 14.22 11.16 -5.02
N GLU A 115 13.92 10.93 -3.75
CA GLU A 115 14.79 11.30 -2.62
C GLU A 115 15.49 10.10 -1.99
N LEU A 116 14.80 8.96 -1.86
CA LEU A 116 15.32 7.80 -1.13
C LEU A 116 16.04 6.81 -2.04
N TRP A 117 15.49 6.52 -3.23
CA TRP A 117 16.08 5.53 -4.14
C TRP A 117 17.52 5.83 -4.56
N PRO A 118 17.91 7.09 -4.84
CA PRO A 118 19.30 7.42 -5.15
C PRO A 118 20.26 7.05 -4.00
N LEU A 119 19.83 7.19 -2.75
CA LEU A 119 20.65 6.90 -1.57
C LEU A 119 20.98 5.41 -1.45
N PHE A 120 20.07 4.53 -1.89
CA PHE A 120 20.36 3.10 -1.97
C PHE A 120 21.46 2.79 -2.97
N THR A 121 21.41 3.43 -4.14
CA THR A 121 22.44 3.28 -5.18
C THR A 121 23.78 3.83 -4.71
N GLU A 122 23.77 4.92 -3.94
CA GLU A 122 25.00 5.58 -3.47
C GLU A 122 25.66 4.87 -2.28
N HIS A 123 24.88 4.35 -1.34
CA HIS A 123 25.39 3.94 -0.02
C HIS A 123 25.31 2.44 0.28
N PHE A 124 24.62 1.65 -0.55
CA PHE A 124 24.44 0.22 -0.32
C PHE A 124 25.00 -0.61 -1.47
N SER A 125 25.73 -1.67 -1.14
CA SER A 125 26.10 -2.67 -2.14
C SER A 125 24.87 -3.45 -2.60
N THR A 126 24.97 -4.11 -3.75
CA THR A 126 23.92 -4.99 -4.27
C THR A 126 23.53 -6.07 -3.25
N GLU A 127 24.49 -6.62 -2.51
CA GLU A 127 24.26 -7.62 -1.46
C GLU A 127 23.48 -7.04 -0.28
N GLU A 128 23.79 -5.81 0.14
CA GLU A 128 23.05 -5.14 1.21
C GLU A 128 21.62 -4.81 0.78
N GLN A 129 21.42 -4.34 -0.46
CA GLN A 129 20.08 -4.11 -1.01
C GLN A 129 19.26 -5.41 -1.08
N GLN A 130 19.87 -6.50 -1.56
CA GLN A 130 19.23 -7.82 -1.60
C GLN A 130 18.85 -8.32 -0.20
N TYR A 131 19.70 -8.07 0.80
CA TYR A 131 19.40 -8.40 2.19
C TYR A 131 18.18 -7.62 2.69
N LEU A 132 18.13 -6.31 2.49
CA LEU A 132 16.99 -5.48 2.91
C LEU A 132 15.69 -5.93 2.25
N VAL A 133 15.72 -6.15 0.92
CA VAL A 133 14.58 -6.68 0.17
C VAL A 133 14.15 -8.05 0.72
N GLY A 134 15.10 -8.93 1.07
CA GLY A 134 14.82 -10.22 1.69
C GLY A 134 14.12 -10.10 3.04
N VAL A 135 14.53 -9.15 3.89
CA VAL A 135 13.87 -8.87 5.19
C VAL A 135 12.45 -8.34 4.99
N ILE A 136 12.26 -7.40 4.06
CA ILE A 136 10.94 -6.83 3.72
C ILE A 136 10.00 -7.94 3.24
N ILE A 137 10.44 -8.75 2.28
CA ILE A 137 9.64 -9.86 1.75
C ILE A 137 9.37 -10.91 2.82
N GLY A 138 10.36 -11.26 3.65
CA GLY A 138 10.20 -12.23 4.73
C GLY A 138 9.20 -11.81 5.80
N ARG A 139 9.01 -10.50 6.00
CA ARG A 139 7.96 -9.93 6.88
C ARG A 139 6.63 -9.75 6.16
N THR A 140 6.64 -9.68 4.84
CA THR A 140 5.42 -9.62 4.02
C THR A 140 4.80 -11.01 3.94
N GLY A 141 3.59 -11.17 4.48
CA GLY A 141 2.90 -12.47 4.46
C GLY A 141 2.74 -13.02 3.04
N ALA A 142 2.93 -14.34 2.87
CA ALA A 142 2.90 -15.00 1.56
C ALA A 142 1.59 -14.74 0.77
N GLN A 143 0.46 -14.58 1.46
CA GLN A 143 -0.84 -14.27 0.85
C GLN A 143 -0.85 -12.88 0.17
N VAL A 144 -0.16 -11.90 0.77
CA VAL A 144 -0.04 -10.55 0.21
C VAL A 144 0.84 -10.59 -1.04
N LEU A 145 1.99 -11.30 -0.98
CA LEU A 145 2.89 -11.47 -2.12
C LEU A 145 2.22 -12.19 -3.29
N GLN A 146 1.44 -13.25 -3.04
CA GLN A 146 0.70 -13.95 -4.09
C GLN A 146 -0.30 -13.06 -4.83
N THR A 147 -0.82 -12.04 -4.16
CA THR A 147 -1.78 -11.10 -4.77
C THR A 147 -1.06 -9.93 -5.44
N LEU A 148 0.03 -9.43 -4.85
CA LEU A 148 0.82 -8.30 -5.37
C LEU A 148 1.66 -8.66 -6.60
N LEU A 149 2.34 -9.81 -6.58
CA LEU A 149 3.31 -10.16 -7.62
C LEU A 149 2.69 -10.24 -9.02
N PRO A 150 1.50 -10.84 -9.23
CA PRO A 150 0.86 -10.83 -10.55
C PRO A 150 0.55 -9.41 -11.02
N TRP A 151 0.06 -8.54 -10.13
CA TRP A 151 -0.29 -7.15 -10.45
C TRP A 151 0.93 -6.32 -10.87
N ILE A 152 2.03 -6.45 -10.13
CA ILE A 152 3.29 -5.77 -10.45
C ILE A 152 3.85 -6.32 -11.77
N ALA A 153 3.83 -7.65 -11.94
CA ALA A 153 4.32 -8.29 -13.15
C ALA A 153 3.53 -7.88 -14.40
N GLU A 154 2.25 -7.51 -14.31
CA GLU A 154 1.48 -6.99 -15.46
C GLU A 154 2.05 -5.69 -16.04
N SER A 155 2.77 -4.91 -15.24
CA SER A 155 3.35 -3.61 -15.62
C SER A 155 4.71 -3.73 -16.32
N PHE A 156 5.32 -4.92 -16.30
CA PHE A 156 6.67 -5.18 -16.80
C PHE A 156 6.68 -5.88 -18.15
N CYS A 157 7.76 -5.72 -18.92
CA CYS A 157 8.05 -6.57 -20.07
C CYS A 157 8.46 -7.99 -19.60
N VAL A 158 8.60 -8.93 -20.54
CA VAL A 158 8.92 -10.33 -20.19
C VAL A 158 10.29 -10.41 -19.53
N GLU A 159 11.26 -9.65 -20.05
CA GLU A 159 12.64 -9.61 -19.56
C GLU A 159 12.72 -9.02 -18.14
N GLU A 160 11.99 -7.93 -17.88
CA GLU A 160 11.88 -7.31 -16.55
C GLU A 160 11.22 -8.26 -15.54
N LYS A 161 10.20 -9.01 -15.95
CA LYS A 161 9.58 -10.04 -15.09
C LYS A 161 10.56 -11.12 -14.70
N GLU A 162 11.37 -11.61 -15.64
CA GLU A 162 12.37 -12.64 -15.34
C GLU A 162 13.45 -12.13 -14.38
N GLN A 163 13.92 -10.89 -14.58
CA GLN A 163 14.88 -10.26 -13.68
C GLN A 163 14.31 -10.06 -12.28
N MET A 164 13.08 -9.53 -12.16
CA MET A 164 12.38 -9.37 -10.89
C MET A 164 12.24 -10.72 -10.17
N LEU A 165 11.74 -11.76 -10.87
CA LEU A 165 11.58 -13.09 -10.28
C LEU A 165 12.92 -13.71 -9.87
N GLY A 166 13.99 -13.46 -10.63
CA GLY A 166 15.35 -13.87 -10.27
C GLY A 166 15.82 -13.22 -8.97
N SER A 167 15.68 -11.90 -8.86
CA SER A 167 16.03 -11.12 -7.67
C SER A 167 15.21 -11.53 -6.45
N LEU A 168 13.89 -11.73 -6.61
CA LEU A 168 13.01 -12.21 -5.54
C LEU A 168 13.45 -13.58 -5.05
N ARG A 169 13.68 -14.55 -5.95
CA ARG A 169 14.17 -15.89 -5.58
C ARG A 169 15.50 -15.83 -4.85
N GLN A 170 16.41 -14.94 -5.27
CA GLN A 170 17.70 -14.78 -4.61
C GLN A 170 17.54 -14.19 -3.21
N ALA A 171 16.67 -13.19 -3.03
CA ALA A 171 16.40 -12.55 -1.75
C ALA A 171 15.65 -13.46 -0.76
N THR A 172 14.78 -14.35 -1.26
CA THR A 172 14.00 -15.28 -0.43
C THR A 172 14.68 -16.61 -0.13
N LYS A 173 15.87 -16.88 -0.69
CA LYS A 173 16.62 -18.13 -0.43
C LYS A 173 16.84 -18.43 1.05
N ASN A 174 16.84 -17.40 1.90
CA ASN A 174 17.07 -17.53 3.34
C ASN A 174 15.83 -17.19 4.18
N THR A 175 14.67 -16.96 3.56
CA THR A 175 13.40 -16.74 4.27
C THR A 175 12.72 -18.09 4.52
N MET A 176 12.13 -18.29 5.70
CA MET A 176 11.54 -19.58 6.13
C MET A 176 10.18 -19.90 5.44
N PHE A 177 10.01 -19.60 4.15
CA PHE A 177 8.75 -19.88 3.44
C PHE A 177 8.44 -21.38 3.27
N ASP A 178 9.43 -22.26 3.52
CA ASP A 178 9.30 -23.72 3.41
C ASP A 178 9.24 -24.44 4.79
N GLN A 179 8.94 -23.74 5.89
CA GLN A 179 8.68 -24.37 7.20
C GLN A 179 7.23 -24.19 7.66
#